data_AF-B4LFX8-F1
#
_entry.id   AF-B4LFX8-F1
#
_cell.length_a   1.000
_cell.length_b   1.000
_cell.length_c   1.000
_cell.angle_alpha   90.00
_cell.angle_beta   90.00
_cell.angle_gamma   90.00
#
_symmetry.space_group_name_H-M   'P 1'
#
loop_
_entity.id
_entity.type
_entity.pdbx_description
1 polymer ?
#
loop_
_entity_poly.entity_id
_entity_poly.type
_entity_poly.pdbx_seq_one_letter_code
_entity_poly.pdbx_strand_id
1 'polypeptide(L)'
;MSRRCQSRFIFEMTGNTRIFRHQRMINNQIINCPTCHSLVGANEPYSHHWLGSQDDQHINLGLDEKQLLKRIERERIETFLLCDESALDRTNEFLLEAGIEAIPQLLRFLIYEASRLELTVGFYVNVSKQHMYYESTPVKIDHHLDIKETVDMVFSILLEKISSFVLVQQRVPFEACTIKRLKLTVKRQLQGQQQIPLQYRVKSDTRYTDNKNTTCVDLELLSKSFRSYHGQRFGHFPVSLKVNLYCLRVCASTKELYAVPYLLRSEDVNTTPTFLILTDVAGEFQGMHEIRNVRRFLKADTRDHMLECRQCKSHFADRLQFALHKQIDCGGGFMIWQINPESVELYENCLLLPKQYFKFAWFGIRN
;
A
#
# COMPACT_ATOMS: atom_id res chain seq x y z
N MET A 1 15.88 20.17 10.03
CA MET A 1 15.00 19.84 11.17
C MET A 1 13.68 19.31 10.63
N SER A 2 13.39 18.02 10.83
CA SER A 2 12.16 17.38 10.33
C SER A 2 10.94 17.98 11.02
N ARG A 3 9.94 18.42 10.24
CA ARG A 3 8.69 19.01 10.76
C ARG A 3 8.00 17.97 11.64
N ARG A 4 7.76 18.30 12.92
CA ARG A 4 6.93 17.49 13.82
C ARG A 4 5.49 17.55 13.32
N CYS A 5 5.13 16.58 12.49
CA CYS A 5 3.77 16.36 12.05
C CYS A 5 3.21 15.16 12.80
N GLN A 6 2.20 15.37 13.63
CA GLN A 6 1.50 14.30 14.34
C GLN A 6 0.03 14.33 13.94
N SER A 7 -0.47 13.22 13.41
CA SER A 7 -1.87 13.08 13.06
C SER A 7 -2.64 12.41 14.18
N ARG A 8 -3.87 12.87 14.43
CA ARG A 8 -4.80 12.34 15.42
C ARG A 8 -6.20 12.25 14.83
N PHE A 9 -6.86 11.13 15.07
CA PHE A 9 -8.25 10.90 14.71
C PHE A 9 -9.09 10.97 15.98
N ILE A 10 -10.19 11.72 15.94
CA ILE A 10 -10.98 12.07 17.11
C ILE A 10 -12.44 11.73 16.85
N PHE A 11 -13.07 11.10 17.84
CA PHE A 11 -14.51 11.01 17.96
C PHE A 11 -14.94 11.89 19.13
N GLU A 12 -15.84 12.82 18.87
CA GLU A 12 -16.37 13.75 19.87
C GLU A 12 -17.90 13.64 19.90
N MET A 13 -18.48 13.77 21.08
CA MET A 13 -19.92 13.87 21.28
C MET A 13 -20.30 15.32 21.48
N THR A 14 -21.18 15.84 20.62
CA THR A 14 -21.73 17.20 20.74
C THR A 14 -23.25 17.12 20.68
N GLY A 15 -23.91 17.25 21.83
CA GLY A 15 -25.35 17.03 21.95
C GLY A 15 -25.73 15.59 21.55
N ASN A 16 -26.67 15.45 20.61
CA ASN A 16 -27.11 14.14 20.10
C ASN A 16 -26.37 13.71 18.83
N THR A 17 -25.17 14.23 18.60
CA THR A 17 -24.37 13.98 17.39
C THR A 17 -22.98 13.50 17.79
N ARG A 18 -22.50 12.45 17.11
CA ARG A 18 -21.11 12.01 17.14
C ARG A 18 -20.39 12.58 15.92
N ILE A 19 -19.23 13.18 16.15
CA ILE A 19 -18.41 13.83 15.13
C ILE A 19 -17.08 13.09 15.02
N PHE A 20 -16.70 12.71 13.80
CA PHE A 20 -15.37 12.23 13.47
C PHE A 20 -14.56 13.34 12.82
N ARG A 21 -13.33 13.56 13.29
CA ARG A 21 -12.38 14.50 12.68
C ARG A 21 -10.96 13.95 12.67
N HIS A 22 -10.25 14.19 11.58
CA HIS A 22 -8.80 14.05 11.51
C HIS A 22 -8.14 15.41 11.72
N GLN A 23 -7.23 15.50 12.69
CA GLN A 23 -6.42 16.67 12.99
C GLN A 23 -4.94 16.38 12.79
N ARG A 24 -4.21 17.39 12.30
CA ARG A 24 -2.76 17.37 12.18
C ARG A 24 -2.18 18.44 13.08
N MET A 25 -1.24 18.04 13.91
CA MET A 25 -0.35 18.95 14.61
C MET A 25 0.82 19.25 13.69
N ILE A 26 0.97 20.50 13.24
CA ILE A 26 2.14 20.95 12.49
C ILE A 26 2.73 22.13 13.26
N ASN A 27 3.97 21.98 13.74
CA ASN A 27 4.65 23.03 14.53
C ASN A 27 3.79 23.56 15.70
N ASN A 28 3.16 22.65 16.45
CA ASN A 28 2.22 22.93 17.54
C ASN A 28 0.89 23.61 17.14
N GLN A 29 0.62 23.82 15.86
CA GLN A 29 -0.67 24.28 15.37
C GLN A 29 -1.57 23.09 15.00
N ILE A 30 -2.82 23.11 15.46
CA ILE A 30 -3.85 22.12 15.12
C ILE A 30 -4.50 22.55 13.80
N ILE A 31 -4.43 21.68 12.79
CA ILE A 31 -5.07 21.88 11.49
C ILE A 31 -6.05 20.73 11.26
N ASN A 32 -7.32 21.05 11.03
CA ASN A 32 -8.33 20.05 10.67
C ASN A 32 -8.12 19.61 9.21
N CYS A 33 -8.20 18.31 8.96
CA CYS A 33 -8.17 17.76 7.61
C CYS A 33 -9.47 18.12 6.87
N PRO A 34 -9.40 18.66 5.64
CA PRO A 34 -10.60 19.05 4.90
C PRO A 34 -11.43 17.86 4.41
N THR A 35 -10.83 16.67 4.27
CA THR A 35 -11.47 15.49 3.69
C THR A 35 -11.90 14.44 4.72
N CYS A 36 -11.55 14.62 5.99
CA CYS A 36 -11.82 13.63 7.04
C CYS A 36 -12.66 14.27 8.15
N HIS A 37 -13.91 14.52 7.81
CA HIS A 37 -14.94 15.06 8.69
C HIS A 37 -16.27 14.38 8.40
N SER A 38 -16.91 13.80 9.42
CA SER A 38 -18.26 13.25 9.27
C SER A 38 -19.05 13.38 10.58
N LEU A 39 -20.37 13.52 10.43
CA LEU A 39 -21.30 13.64 11.56
C LEU A 39 -22.37 12.57 11.42
N VAL A 40 -22.71 11.92 12.53
CA VAL A 40 -23.79 10.94 12.62
C VAL A 40 -24.53 11.11 13.94
N GLY A 41 -25.78 10.65 14.02
CA GLY A 41 -26.52 10.68 15.29
C GLY A 41 -25.79 9.88 16.38
N ALA A 42 -25.93 10.29 17.65
CA ALA A 42 -25.27 9.64 18.78
C ALA A 42 -25.59 8.14 18.89
N ASN A 43 -26.81 7.76 18.54
CA ASN A 43 -27.32 6.40 18.61
C ASN A 43 -27.06 5.59 17.32
N GLU A 44 -26.52 6.23 16.29
CA GLU A 44 -26.18 5.57 15.03
C GLU A 44 -24.91 4.71 15.20
N PRO A 45 -24.77 3.60 14.45
CA PRO A 45 -23.54 2.81 14.40
C PRO A 45 -22.31 3.63 13.99
N TYR A 46 -21.13 3.26 14.51
CA TYR A 46 -19.86 3.90 14.11
C TYR A 46 -19.60 3.78 12.60
N SER A 47 -20.03 2.67 12.00
CA SER A 47 -19.94 2.43 10.56
C SER A 47 -20.60 3.51 9.70
N HIS A 48 -21.57 4.26 10.23
CA HIS A 48 -22.27 5.31 9.48
C HIS A 48 -21.36 6.48 9.11
N HIS A 49 -20.26 6.70 9.86
CA HIS A 49 -19.26 7.71 9.51
C HIS A 49 -18.52 7.40 8.19
N TRP A 50 -18.61 6.16 7.73
CA TRP A 50 -17.83 5.61 6.61
C TRP A 50 -18.69 5.40 5.36
N LEU A 51 -19.97 5.74 5.41
CA LEU A 51 -20.90 5.58 4.29
C LEU A 51 -20.70 6.68 3.25
N GLY A 52 -20.66 6.30 1.98
CA GLY A 52 -20.67 7.25 0.86
C GLY A 52 -19.36 8.02 0.64
N SER A 53 -18.31 7.74 1.40
CA SER A 53 -16.98 8.24 1.06
C SER A 53 -16.49 7.55 -0.21
N GLN A 54 -16.24 8.32 -1.28
CA GLN A 54 -15.42 7.87 -2.40
C GLN A 54 -14.02 7.59 -1.84
N ASP A 55 -13.73 6.32 -1.58
CA ASP A 55 -12.38 5.90 -1.24
C ASP A 55 -11.62 5.71 -2.56
N ASP A 56 -10.75 6.67 -2.90
CA ASP A 56 -9.76 6.59 -4.01
C ASP A 56 -8.82 5.36 -3.91
N GLN A 57 -8.97 4.56 -2.86
CA GLN A 57 -8.20 3.36 -2.57
C GLN A 57 -8.72 2.15 -3.32
N HIS A 58 -10.04 2.08 -3.57
CA HIS A 58 -10.65 0.92 -4.18
C HIS A 58 -10.66 1.05 -5.70
N ILE A 59 -10.26 -0.02 -6.37
CA ILE A 59 -10.42 -0.13 -7.82
C ILE A 59 -11.79 -0.71 -8.14
N ASN A 60 -12.41 -0.22 -9.21
CA ASN A 60 -13.59 -0.85 -9.77
C ASN A 60 -13.14 -1.82 -10.86
N LEU A 61 -13.47 -3.10 -10.71
CA LEU A 61 -13.14 -4.13 -11.69
C LEU A 61 -14.43 -4.69 -12.30
N GLY A 62 -14.71 -4.28 -13.53
CA GLY A 62 -15.75 -4.87 -14.35
C GLY A 62 -15.40 -6.28 -14.83
N LEU A 63 -16.30 -6.86 -15.63
CA LEU A 63 -16.11 -8.19 -16.19
C LEU A 63 -14.90 -8.25 -17.14
N ASP A 64 -14.68 -7.19 -17.92
CA ASP A 64 -13.61 -7.12 -18.91
C ASP A 64 -12.23 -7.03 -18.24
N GLU A 65 -12.10 -6.23 -17.19
CA GLU A 65 -10.89 -6.12 -16.37
C GLU A 65 -10.55 -7.46 -15.71
N LYS A 66 -11.56 -8.17 -15.19
CA LYS A 66 -11.39 -9.52 -14.63
C LYS A 66 -10.99 -10.54 -15.70
N GLN A 67 -11.54 -10.45 -16.91
CA GLN A 67 -11.11 -11.30 -18.04
C GLN A 67 -9.68 -11.02 -18.47
N LEU A 68 -9.27 -9.74 -18.50
CA LEU A 68 -7.91 -9.33 -18.77
C LEU A 68 -6.93 -9.91 -17.73
N LEU A 69 -7.30 -9.87 -16.45
CA LEU A 69 -6.49 -10.45 -15.37
C LEU A 69 -6.34 -11.98 -15.54
N LYS A 70 -7.43 -12.69 -15.85
CA LYS A 70 -7.39 -14.13 -16.17
C LYS A 70 -6.54 -14.43 -17.40
N ARG A 71 -6.53 -13.55 -18.40
CA ARG A 71 -5.67 -13.69 -19.57
C ARG A 71 -4.19 -13.56 -19.19
N ILE A 72 -3.84 -12.57 -18.37
CA ILE A 72 -2.48 -12.38 -17.83
C ILE A 72 -2.00 -13.62 -17.09
N GLU A 73 -2.85 -14.22 -16.24
CA GLU A 73 -2.54 -15.47 -15.52
C GLU A 73 -2.33 -16.64 -16.48
N ARG A 74 -3.27 -16.85 -17.40
CA ARG A 74 -3.23 -17.96 -18.37
C ARG A 74 -1.97 -17.90 -19.25
N GLU A 75 -1.58 -16.69 -19.64
CA GLU A 75 -0.43 -16.43 -20.51
C GLU A 75 0.87 -16.22 -19.72
N ARG A 76 0.83 -16.34 -18.38
CA ARG A 76 1.99 -16.19 -17.48
C ARG A 76 2.78 -14.90 -17.72
N ILE A 77 2.06 -13.80 -17.94
CA ILE A 77 2.66 -12.49 -18.16
C ILE A 77 3.07 -11.92 -16.80
N GLU A 78 4.37 -11.96 -16.52
CA GLU A 78 4.98 -11.40 -15.31
C GLU A 78 5.72 -10.09 -15.58
N THR A 79 6.14 -9.86 -16.82
CA THR A 79 6.93 -8.68 -17.20
C THR A 79 6.04 -7.63 -17.85
N PHE A 80 6.13 -6.39 -17.36
CA PHE A 80 5.38 -5.24 -17.87
C PHE A 80 6.34 -4.10 -18.18
N LEU A 81 6.26 -3.55 -19.39
CA LEU A 81 7.01 -2.38 -19.81
C LEU A 81 6.12 -1.14 -19.78
N LEU A 82 6.63 -0.08 -19.16
CA LEU A 82 6.09 1.26 -19.27
C LEU A 82 7.05 2.09 -20.10
N CYS A 83 6.55 2.65 -21.19
CA CYS A 83 7.30 3.56 -22.05
C CYS A 83 6.69 4.95 -21.94
N ASP A 84 7.55 5.96 -21.91
CA ASP A 84 7.14 7.34 -22.06
C ASP A 84 6.62 7.57 -23.49
N GLU A 85 5.31 7.77 -23.63
CA GLU A 85 4.68 8.11 -24.92
C GLU A 85 4.66 9.63 -25.16
N SER A 86 5.12 10.44 -24.19
CA SER A 86 5.13 11.89 -24.33
C SER A 86 6.31 12.35 -25.20
N ALA A 87 6.08 13.44 -25.96
CA ALA A 87 7.10 14.03 -26.82
C ALA A 87 8.16 14.86 -26.04
N LEU A 88 8.05 14.96 -24.70
CA LEU A 88 8.88 15.85 -23.88
C LEU A 88 9.93 15.05 -23.09
N ASP A 89 11.20 15.39 -23.30
CA ASP A 89 12.40 14.74 -22.73
C ASP A 89 12.57 14.93 -21.20
N ARG A 90 11.52 14.79 -20.39
CA ARG A 90 11.58 15.09 -18.94
C ARG A 90 11.57 13.82 -18.10
N THR A 91 12.74 13.19 -17.96
CA THR A 91 13.00 12.06 -17.05
C THR A 91 12.34 12.22 -15.69
N ASN A 92 12.46 13.40 -15.06
CA ASN A 92 11.92 13.64 -13.72
C ASN A 92 10.39 13.60 -13.67
N GLU A 93 9.72 14.11 -14.71
CA GLU A 93 8.26 14.10 -14.81
C GLU A 93 7.76 12.68 -15.04
N PHE A 94 8.37 11.96 -15.98
CA PHE A 94 8.08 10.54 -16.24
C PHE A 94 8.26 9.67 -14.98
N LEU A 95 9.39 9.80 -14.27
CA LEU A 95 9.64 9.07 -13.03
C LEU A 95 8.63 9.41 -11.93
N LEU A 96 8.25 10.68 -11.82
CA LEU A 96 7.27 11.14 -10.84
C LEU A 96 5.89 10.54 -11.11
N GLU A 97 5.40 10.61 -12.35
CA GLU A 97 4.13 10.02 -12.75
C GLU A 97 4.14 8.49 -12.63
N ALA A 98 5.25 7.85 -13.04
CA ALA A 98 5.40 6.42 -12.94
C ALA A 98 5.33 5.92 -11.49
N GLY A 99 6.07 6.58 -10.59
CA GLY A 99 6.13 6.21 -9.17
C GLY A 99 4.84 6.53 -8.41
N ILE A 100 4.21 7.68 -8.68
CA ILE A 100 3.01 8.12 -7.95
C ILE A 100 1.74 7.42 -8.43
N GLU A 101 1.64 7.13 -9.73
CA GLU A 101 0.37 6.72 -10.35
C GLU A 101 0.47 5.46 -11.20
N ALA A 102 1.36 5.41 -12.20
CA ALA A 102 1.34 4.34 -13.20
C ALA A 102 1.59 2.96 -12.58
N ILE A 103 2.64 2.84 -11.77
CA ILE A 103 3.02 1.57 -11.14
C ILE A 103 2.02 1.19 -10.05
N PRO A 104 1.63 2.09 -9.11
CA PRO A 104 0.58 1.77 -8.15
C PRO A 104 -0.74 1.33 -8.78
N GLN A 105 -1.17 1.96 -9.90
CA GLN A 105 -2.37 1.57 -10.63
C GLN A 105 -2.26 0.12 -11.15
N LEU A 106 -1.15 -0.21 -11.81
CA LEU A 106 -0.91 -1.57 -12.32
C LEU A 106 -0.87 -2.59 -11.17
N LEU A 107 -0.15 -2.30 -10.09
CA LEU A 107 -0.02 -3.23 -8.96
C LEU A 107 -1.35 -3.45 -8.24
N ARG A 108 -2.21 -2.43 -8.13
CA ARG A 108 -3.57 -2.58 -7.58
C ARG A 108 -4.41 -3.51 -8.45
N PHE A 109 -4.31 -3.39 -9.77
CA PHE A 109 -4.97 -4.30 -10.69
C PHE A 109 -4.44 -5.73 -10.53
N LEU A 110 -3.11 -5.92 -10.48
CA LEU A 110 -2.48 -7.23 -10.36
C LEU A 110 -2.66 -7.89 -8.99
N ILE A 111 -2.84 -7.14 -7.90
CA ILE A 111 -3.04 -7.74 -6.57
C ILE A 111 -4.45 -8.29 -6.36
N TYR A 112 -5.42 -7.96 -7.22
CA TYR A 112 -6.77 -8.51 -7.11
C TYR A 112 -6.72 -10.05 -7.14
N GLU A 113 -7.43 -10.69 -6.21
CA GLU A 113 -7.42 -12.14 -5.93
C GLU A 113 -6.04 -12.75 -5.58
N ALA A 114 -4.96 -11.98 -5.58
CA ALA A 114 -3.64 -12.43 -5.15
C ALA A 114 -3.47 -12.22 -3.64
N SER A 115 -2.93 -13.22 -2.97
CA SER A 115 -2.52 -13.12 -1.56
C SER A 115 -1.27 -12.26 -1.36
N ARG A 116 -0.42 -12.13 -2.39
CA ARG A 116 0.83 -11.38 -2.38
C ARG A 116 1.31 -11.10 -3.81
N LEU A 117 2.01 -9.98 -3.98
CA LEU A 117 2.88 -9.71 -5.12
C LEU A 117 4.35 -9.80 -4.73
N GLU A 118 5.19 -10.28 -5.64
CA GLU A 118 6.64 -10.09 -5.60
C GLU A 118 7.05 -9.22 -6.79
N LEU A 119 7.70 -8.09 -6.50
CA LEU A 119 7.95 -7.00 -7.43
C LEU A 119 9.46 -6.78 -7.61
N THR A 120 9.93 -6.69 -8.86
CA THR A 120 11.17 -6.00 -9.21
C THR A 120 10.88 -4.79 -10.10
N VAL A 121 11.68 -3.74 -9.95
CA VAL A 121 11.60 -2.53 -10.76
C VAL A 121 12.94 -2.31 -11.45
N GLY A 122 12.90 -2.16 -12.77
CA GLY A 122 14.05 -1.97 -13.62
C GLY A 122 13.98 -0.69 -14.44
N PHE A 123 15.07 0.10 -14.45
CA PHE A 123 15.18 1.37 -15.15
C PHE A 123 16.16 1.23 -16.31
N TYR A 124 15.72 1.64 -17.51
CA TYR A 124 16.61 1.80 -18.65
C TYR A 124 17.13 3.23 -18.67
N VAL A 125 18.44 3.36 -18.43
CA VAL A 125 19.12 4.63 -18.23
C VAL A 125 20.09 4.87 -19.37
N ASN A 126 19.85 5.94 -20.11
CA ASN A 126 20.79 6.42 -21.11
C ASN A 126 21.66 7.50 -20.49
N VAL A 127 22.97 7.35 -20.58
CA VAL A 127 23.92 8.30 -20.00
C VAL A 127 25.24 8.25 -20.78
N SER A 128 25.76 9.41 -21.19
CA SER A 128 27.04 9.52 -21.92
C SER A 128 27.17 8.57 -23.13
N LYS A 129 26.10 8.39 -23.91
CA LYS A 129 25.98 7.44 -25.05
C LYS A 129 26.06 5.95 -24.67
N GLN A 130 25.97 5.62 -23.39
CA GLN A 130 25.84 4.26 -22.90
C GLN A 130 24.38 3.98 -22.54
N HIS A 131 23.93 2.77 -22.84
CA HIS A 131 22.65 2.25 -22.41
C HIS A 131 22.89 1.31 -21.24
N MET A 132 22.29 1.62 -20.11
CA MET A 132 22.46 0.86 -18.87
C MET A 132 21.08 0.40 -18.39
N TYR A 133 21.02 -0.77 -17.78
CA TYR A 133 19.82 -1.28 -17.12
C TYR A 133 20.12 -1.56 -15.66
N TYR A 134 19.32 -0.95 -14.78
CA TYR A 134 19.43 -1.08 -13.34
C TYR A 134 18.16 -1.74 -12.82
N GLU A 135 18.29 -2.82 -12.05
CA GLU A 135 17.14 -3.55 -11.49
C GLU A 135 17.24 -3.66 -9.97
N SER A 136 16.11 -3.40 -9.31
CA SER A 136 15.98 -3.57 -7.86
C SER A 136 15.99 -5.04 -7.47
N THR A 137 16.32 -5.32 -6.21
CA THR A 137 16.01 -6.63 -5.63
C THR A 137 14.49 -6.85 -5.54
N PRO A 138 14.03 -8.12 -5.57
CA PRO A 138 12.64 -8.45 -5.35
C PRO A 138 12.13 -7.97 -3.99
N VAL A 139 10.96 -7.33 -3.98
CA VAL A 139 10.25 -6.90 -2.76
C VAL A 139 8.86 -7.55 -2.71
N LYS A 140 8.40 -7.90 -1.51
CA LYS A 140 7.09 -8.54 -1.30
C LYS A 140 6.07 -7.51 -0.87
N ILE A 141 4.93 -7.50 -1.56
CA ILE A 141 3.74 -6.71 -1.20
C ILE A 141 2.67 -7.68 -0.73
N ASP A 142 2.46 -7.73 0.59
CA ASP A 142 1.51 -8.64 1.24
C ASP A 142 0.08 -8.07 1.34
N HIS A 143 -0.08 -6.76 1.16
CA HIS A 143 -1.37 -6.10 1.26
C HIS A 143 -1.44 -4.91 0.30
N HIS A 144 -2.60 -4.67 -0.32
CA HIS A 144 -2.77 -3.64 -1.34
C HIS A 144 -2.52 -2.21 -0.83
N LEU A 145 -2.75 -1.96 0.47
CA LEU A 145 -2.45 -0.68 1.12
C LEU A 145 -0.95 -0.43 1.34
N ASP A 146 -0.08 -1.43 1.12
CA ASP A 146 1.38 -1.26 1.19
C ASP A 146 2.00 -0.92 -0.17
N ILE A 147 1.21 -0.95 -1.26
CA ILE A 147 1.71 -0.77 -2.63
C ILE A 147 2.47 0.55 -2.77
N LYS A 148 1.88 1.65 -2.32
CA LYS A 148 2.43 2.99 -2.56
C LYS A 148 3.76 3.16 -1.83
N GLU A 149 3.80 2.87 -0.54
CA GLU A 149 4.99 3.01 0.30
C GLU A 149 6.11 2.07 -0.16
N THR A 150 5.75 0.88 -0.67
CA THR A 150 6.72 -0.04 -1.27
C THR A 150 7.32 0.51 -2.55
N VAL A 151 6.49 1.03 -3.47
CA VAL A 151 6.96 1.66 -4.71
C VAL A 151 7.84 2.88 -4.40
N ASP A 152 7.42 3.76 -3.50
CA ASP A 152 8.17 4.94 -3.07
C ASP A 152 9.56 4.56 -2.54
N MET A 153 9.65 3.51 -1.70
CA MET A 153 10.91 3.02 -1.14
C MET A 153 11.83 2.42 -2.22
N VAL A 154 11.29 1.56 -3.10
CA VAL A 154 12.06 0.94 -4.18
C VAL A 154 12.58 2.01 -5.15
N PHE A 155 11.75 2.96 -5.53
CA PHE A 155 12.13 4.08 -6.39
C PHE A 155 13.25 4.90 -5.76
N SER A 156 13.08 5.31 -4.50
CA SER A 156 14.05 6.13 -3.79
C SER A 156 15.43 5.47 -3.76
N ILE A 157 15.49 4.18 -3.41
CA ILE A 157 16.75 3.44 -3.35
C ILE A 157 17.33 3.22 -4.74
N LEU A 158 16.52 2.83 -5.72
CA LEU A 158 17.02 2.59 -7.07
C LEU A 158 17.61 3.88 -7.68
N LEU A 159 16.94 5.02 -7.52
CA LEU A 159 17.43 6.33 -7.95
C LEU A 159 18.72 6.74 -7.23
N GLU A 160 18.79 6.53 -5.90
CA GLU A 160 20.00 6.80 -5.12
C GLU A 160 21.18 5.96 -5.63
N LYS A 161 20.95 4.67 -5.93
CA LYS A 161 21.99 3.77 -6.46
C LYS A 161 22.43 4.17 -7.86
N ILE A 162 21.49 4.51 -8.75
CA ILE A 162 21.81 4.98 -10.11
C ILE A 162 22.65 6.26 -10.02
N SER A 163 22.19 7.24 -9.23
CA SER A 163 22.90 8.50 -9.02
C SER A 163 24.33 8.26 -8.51
N SER A 164 24.48 7.42 -7.48
CA SER A 164 25.79 7.09 -6.92
C SER A 164 26.70 6.38 -7.92
N PHE A 165 26.18 5.39 -8.64
CA PHE A 165 26.96 4.61 -9.60
C PHE A 165 27.42 5.45 -10.80
N VAL A 166 26.50 6.22 -11.39
CA VAL A 166 26.79 7.08 -12.54
C VAL A 166 27.79 8.18 -12.15
N LEU A 167 27.64 8.77 -10.96
CA LEU A 167 28.58 9.78 -10.47
C LEU A 167 30.00 9.20 -10.31
N VAL A 168 30.14 7.99 -9.80
CA VAL A 168 31.45 7.35 -9.60
C VAL A 168 32.07 6.87 -10.91
N GLN A 169 31.30 6.19 -11.76
CA GLN A 169 31.81 5.52 -12.97
C GLN A 169 31.93 6.47 -14.16
N GLN A 170 30.96 7.36 -14.33
CA GLN A 170 30.87 8.22 -15.51
C GLN A 170 31.12 9.70 -15.21
N ARG A 171 31.24 10.07 -13.93
CA ARG A 171 31.54 11.44 -13.47
C ARG A 171 30.54 12.48 -13.96
N VAL A 172 29.28 12.08 -14.12
CA VAL A 172 28.18 12.96 -14.47
C VAL A 172 27.10 12.94 -13.38
N PRO A 173 26.38 14.05 -13.18
CA PRO A 173 25.30 14.09 -12.21
C PRO A 173 24.07 13.34 -12.76
N PHE A 174 23.12 12.99 -11.88
CA PHE A 174 21.93 12.19 -12.26
C PHE A 174 21.06 12.91 -13.30
N GLU A 175 21.05 14.24 -13.29
CA GLU A 175 20.31 15.08 -14.24
C GLU A 175 20.80 14.91 -15.69
N ALA A 176 22.01 14.40 -15.90
CA ALA A 176 22.52 14.05 -17.23
C ALA A 176 21.99 12.69 -17.74
N CYS A 177 21.25 11.95 -16.91
CA CYS A 177 20.65 10.67 -17.27
C CYS A 177 19.28 10.86 -17.91
N THR A 178 18.98 10.04 -18.91
CA THR A 178 17.66 9.96 -19.51
C THR A 178 17.02 8.62 -19.21
N ILE A 179 15.82 8.62 -18.61
CA ILE A 179 15.04 7.42 -18.34
C ILE A 179 13.67 7.60 -18.99
N LYS A 180 13.37 6.76 -19.99
CA LYS A 180 12.11 6.80 -20.76
C LYS A 180 11.39 5.45 -20.78
N ARG A 181 11.98 4.44 -20.18
CA ARG A 181 11.46 3.07 -20.17
C ARG A 181 11.70 2.44 -18.81
N LEU A 182 10.64 1.89 -18.24
CA LEU A 182 10.68 1.09 -17.02
C LEU A 182 10.23 -0.33 -17.33
N LYS A 183 10.82 -1.29 -16.62
CA LYS A 183 10.40 -2.69 -16.61
C LYS A 183 9.95 -3.04 -15.20
N LEU A 184 8.79 -3.66 -15.08
CA LEU A 184 8.35 -4.31 -13.86
C LEU A 184 8.31 -5.80 -14.08
N THR A 185 8.83 -6.56 -13.13
CA THR A 185 8.55 -7.99 -13.05
C THR A 185 7.67 -8.22 -11.83
N VAL A 186 6.45 -8.72 -12.03
CA VAL A 186 5.45 -8.89 -10.98
C VAL A 186 4.98 -10.34 -10.98
N LYS A 187 5.32 -11.06 -9.91
CA LYS A 187 4.82 -12.42 -9.67
C LYS A 187 3.63 -12.37 -8.73
N ARG A 188 2.55 -13.04 -9.12
CA ARG A 188 1.31 -13.11 -8.35
C ARG A 188 1.25 -14.43 -7.59
N GLN A 189 1.11 -14.37 -6.27
CA GLN A 189 0.89 -15.54 -5.44
C GLN A 189 -0.60 -15.62 -5.06
N LEU A 190 -1.33 -16.58 -5.63
CA LEU A 190 -2.78 -16.73 -5.38
C LEU A 190 -3.09 -17.42 -4.04
N GLN A 191 -2.20 -18.31 -3.56
CA GLN A 191 -2.39 -19.06 -2.33
C GLN A 191 -1.61 -18.43 -1.17
N GLY A 192 -2.32 -18.07 -0.10
CA GLY A 192 -1.71 -17.56 1.12
C GLY A 192 -2.73 -17.03 2.11
N GLN A 193 -2.33 -16.92 3.37
CA GLN A 193 -3.12 -16.20 4.37
C GLN A 193 -2.97 -14.70 4.15
N GLN A 194 -4.09 -14.01 4.08
CA GLN A 194 -4.10 -12.56 4.00
C GLN A 194 -3.47 -11.94 5.23
N GLN A 195 -2.66 -10.93 4.96
CA GLN A 195 -1.94 -10.18 5.98
C GLN A 195 -2.61 -8.82 6.16
N ILE A 196 -2.49 -8.25 7.35
CA ILE A 196 -2.83 -6.83 7.55
C ILE A 196 -1.74 -5.95 6.91
N PRO A 197 -1.99 -4.65 6.66
CA PRO A 197 -0.96 -3.75 6.13
C PRO A 197 0.31 -3.74 6.98
N LEU A 198 1.46 -3.57 6.35
CA LEU A 198 2.78 -3.59 6.98
C LEU A 198 2.87 -2.62 8.16
N GLN A 199 2.25 -1.43 8.05
CA GLN A 199 2.15 -0.44 9.13
C GLN A 199 1.61 -1.04 10.44
N TYR A 200 0.64 -1.96 10.35
CA TYR A 200 0.05 -2.63 11.52
C TYR A 200 0.76 -3.93 11.86
N ARG A 201 1.35 -4.63 10.88
CA ARG A 201 2.17 -5.84 11.12
C ARG A 201 3.38 -5.55 11.99
N VAL A 202 4.07 -4.44 11.74
CA VAL A 202 5.24 -4.06 12.56
C VAL A 202 4.85 -3.68 14.00
N LYS A 203 3.57 -3.37 14.23
CA LYS A 203 3.01 -3.07 15.57
C LYS A 203 2.48 -4.32 16.27
N SER A 204 1.96 -5.28 15.51
CA SER A 204 1.47 -6.55 16.03
C SER A 204 2.67 -7.49 16.21
N ASP A 205 3.26 -7.48 17.40
CA ASP A 205 4.35 -8.39 17.74
C ASP A 205 3.87 -9.84 17.59
N THR A 206 4.37 -10.54 16.57
CA THR A 206 4.29 -12.00 16.43
C THR A 206 5.06 -12.74 17.53
N ARG A 207 5.80 -12.02 18.38
CA ARG A 207 6.55 -12.58 19.52
C ARG A 207 5.72 -12.83 20.78
N TYR A 208 4.43 -12.48 20.78
CA TYR A 208 3.47 -13.01 21.76
C TYR A 208 2.86 -14.32 21.24
N THR A 209 3.74 -15.26 20.87
CA THR A 209 3.43 -16.69 20.90
C THR A 209 3.49 -17.13 22.36
N ASP A 210 2.48 -17.90 22.78
CA ASP A 210 2.24 -18.40 24.14
C ASP A 210 1.65 -17.41 25.14
N ASN A 211 0.38 -17.09 24.94
CA ASN A 211 -0.54 -17.18 26.08
C ASN A 211 -1.85 -17.81 25.62
N LYS A 212 -2.15 -18.99 26.18
CA LYS A 212 -3.29 -19.87 25.90
C LYS A 212 -4.65 -19.31 26.34
N ASN A 213 -4.88 -18.01 26.17
CA ASN A 213 -6.18 -17.39 26.38
C ASN A 213 -6.68 -16.85 25.04
N THR A 214 -6.80 -17.72 24.04
CA THR A 214 -7.64 -17.45 22.87
C THR A 214 -9.07 -17.28 23.36
N THR A 215 -9.59 -16.06 23.33
CA THR A 215 -11.02 -15.85 23.39
C THR A 215 -11.67 -16.67 22.28
N CYS A 216 -12.50 -17.65 22.67
CA CYS A 216 -13.17 -18.60 21.80
C CYS A 216 -14.30 -17.93 20.99
N VAL A 217 -13.97 -16.87 20.25
CA VAL A 217 -14.88 -16.32 19.24
C VAL A 217 -14.65 -17.11 17.97
N ASP A 218 -15.67 -17.84 17.56
CA ASP A 218 -15.69 -18.52 16.27
C ASP A 218 -15.61 -17.46 15.14
N LEU A 219 -14.43 -17.39 14.50
CA LEU A 219 -14.15 -16.48 13.41
C LEU A 219 -15.05 -16.71 12.19
N GLU A 220 -15.49 -17.94 11.98
CA GLU A 220 -16.40 -18.29 10.87
C GLU A 220 -17.79 -17.74 11.15
N LEU A 221 -18.30 -17.95 12.36
CA LEU A 221 -19.57 -17.36 12.81
C LEU A 221 -19.53 -15.83 12.74
N LEU A 222 -18.43 -15.21 13.18
CA LEU A 222 -18.26 -13.75 13.16
C LEU A 222 -18.25 -13.21 11.72
N SER A 223 -17.49 -13.87 10.84
CA SER A 223 -17.40 -13.51 9.41
C SER A 223 -18.76 -13.64 8.71
N LYS A 224 -19.49 -14.73 8.98
CA LYS A 224 -20.84 -14.96 8.46
C LYS A 224 -21.82 -13.88 8.96
N SER A 225 -21.76 -13.55 10.25
CA SER A 225 -22.60 -12.50 10.86
C SER A 225 -22.33 -11.13 10.22
N PHE A 226 -21.05 -10.81 9.98
CA PHE A 226 -20.68 -9.57 9.31
C PHE A 226 -21.18 -9.50 7.86
N ARG A 227 -21.01 -10.57 7.08
CA ARG A 227 -21.51 -10.64 5.70
C ARG A 227 -23.02 -10.44 5.64
N SER A 228 -23.77 -11.07 6.54
CA SER A 228 -25.22 -10.88 6.63
C SER A 228 -25.61 -9.44 6.98
N TYR A 229 -24.92 -8.82 7.94
CA TYR A 229 -25.16 -7.44 8.35
C TYR A 229 -24.87 -6.43 7.21
N HIS A 230 -23.72 -6.59 6.54
CA HIS A 230 -23.29 -5.70 5.46
C HIS A 230 -24.16 -5.87 4.21
N GLY A 231 -24.51 -7.12 3.84
CA GLY A 231 -25.35 -7.43 2.69
C GLY A 231 -26.79 -6.90 2.79
N GLN A 232 -27.31 -6.76 4.01
CA GLN A 232 -28.66 -6.21 4.26
C GLN A 232 -28.69 -4.67 4.31
N ARG A 233 -27.61 -3.98 3.92
CA ARG A 233 -27.47 -2.52 4.08
C ARG A 233 -27.74 -2.08 5.53
N PHE A 234 -27.01 -2.68 6.47
CA PHE A 234 -26.98 -2.30 7.90
C PHE A 234 -28.23 -2.68 8.69
N GLY A 235 -28.60 -3.97 8.67
CA GLY A 235 -29.55 -4.56 9.65
C GLY A 235 -29.02 -4.50 11.09
N HIS A 236 -29.63 -5.13 12.08
CA HIS A 236 -29.04 -5.16 13.44
C HIS A 236 -27.93 -6.23 13.52
N PHE A 237 -26.67 -5.81 13.74
CA PHE A 237 -25.60 -6.78 14.03
C PHE A 237 -25.97 -7.51 15.33
N PRO A 238 -25.74 -8.83 15.46
CA PRO A 238 -26.22 -9.60 16.62
C PRO A 238 -25.73 -9.01 17.94
N VAL A 239 -26.66 -8.68 18.84
CA VAL A 239 -26.34 -8.12 20.17
C VAL A 239 -25.65 -9.15 21.07
N SER A 240 -25.87 -10.44 20.81
CA SER A 240 -25.20 -11.55 21.46
C SER A 240 -23.68 -11.57 21.21
N LEU A 241 -23.20 -11.03 20.07
CA LEU A 241 -21.78 -10.98 19.75
C LEU A 241 -21.13 -9.77 20.41
N LYS A 242 -20.57 -9.98 21.60
CA LYS A 242 -19.80 -8.98 22.36
C LYS A 242 -18.38 -8.82 21.78
N VAL A 243 -18.29 -8.18 20.61
CA VAL A 243 -17.01 -7.94 19.91
C VAL A 243 -16.88 -6.48 19.49
N ASN A 244 -15.64 -6.03 19.34
CA ASN A 244 -15.31 -4.75 18.72
C ASN A 244 -14.78 -5.00 17.30
N LEU A 245 -15.22 -4.19 16.33
CA LEU A 245 -14.77 -4.24 14.95
C LEU A 245 -14.13 -2.91 14.56
N TYR A 246 -12.99 -2.99 13.90
CA TYR A 246 -12.29 -1.88 13.28
C TYR A 246 -12.23 -2.08 11.77
N CYS A 247 -12.17 -0.99 11.01
CA CYS A 247 -11.84 -1.02 9.59
C CYS A 247 -10.67 -0.07 9.30
N LEU A 248 -10.06 -0.25 8.14
CA LEU A 248 -8.96 0.57 7.65
C LEU A 248 -9.50 1.68 6.76
N ARG A 249 -8.91 2.87 6.88
CA ARG A 249 -9.22 4.04 6.04
C ARG A 249 -7.92 4.75 5.69
N VAL A 250 -7.87 5.34 4.50
CA VAL A 250 -6.79 6.25 4.10
C VAL A 250 -7.35 7.65 3.96
N CYS A 251 -6.62 8.63 4.47
CA CYS A 251 -7.00 10.02 4.39
C CYS A 251 -6.77 10.53 2.97
N ALA A 252 -7.81 11.03 2.29
CA ALA A 252 -7.67 11.50 0.92
C ALA A 252 -6.63 12.63 0.77
N SER A 253 -6.51 13.52 1.78
CA SER A 253 -5.56 14.64 1.78
C SER A 253 -4.15 14.27 2.22
N THR A 254 -3.99 13.49 3.29
CA THR A 254 -2.63 13.19 3.83
C THR A 254 -2.07 11.87 3.33
N LYS A 255 -2.92 11.03 2.72
CA LYS A 255 -2.62 9.64 2.33
C LYS A 255 -2.19 8.75 3.50
N GLU A 256 -2.45 9.16 4.73
CA GLU A 256 -2.16 8.36 5.93
C GLU A 256 -3.18 7.26 6.09
N LEU A 257 -2.70 6.05 6.38
CA LEU A 257 -3.51 4.89 6.72
C LEU A 257 -3.80 4.84 8.22
N TYR A 258 -5.07 4.66 8.58
CA TYR A 258 -5.54 4.63 9.97
C TYR A 258 -6.62 3.57 10.18
N ALA A 259 -6.70 3.04 11.39
CA ALA A 259 -7.74 2.11 11.81
C ALA A 259 -8.80 2.87 12.60
N VAL A 260 -10.06 2.74 12.18
CA VAL A 260 -11.20 3.39 12.84
C VAL A 260 -12.20 2.38 13.37
N PRO A 261 -12.94 2.73 14.43
CA PRO A 261 -14.05 1.92 14.88
C PRO A 261 -15.11 1.75 13.79
N TYR A 262 -15.52 0.51 13.57
CA TYR A 262 -16.69 0.15 12.77
C TYR A 262 -17.87 -0.21 13.68
N LEU A 263 -17.59 -0.92 14.78
CA LEU A 263 -18.56 -1.31 15.80
C LEU A 263 -17.84 -1.38 17.16
N LEU A 264 -18.36 -0.70 18.17
CA LEU A 264 -17.91 -0.82 19.56
C LEU A 264 -19.11 -1.20 20.42
N ARG A 265 -19.01 -2.29 21.19
CA ARG A 265 -20.14 -2.84 21.97
C ARG A 265 -19.96 -2.81 23.47
N SER A 266 -18.74 -2.63 23.95
CA SER A 266 -18.40 -2.69 25.37
C SER A 266 -17.70 -1.42 25.78
N GLU A 267 -17.93 -1.00 27.02
CA GLU A 267 -17.19 0.11 27.65
C GLU A 267 -15.73 -0.28 27.88
N ASP A 268 -15.45 -1.56 28.14
CA ASP A 268 -14.07 -2.05 28.27
C ASP A 268 -13.53 -2.64 26.97
N VAL A 269 -12.90 -1.75 26.20
CA VAL A 269 -12.18 -2.06 24.96
C VAL A 269 -11.02 -3.03 25.20
N ASN A 270 -10.51 -3.18 26.43
CA ASN A 270 -9.34 -4.02 26.71
C ASN A 270 -9.67 -5.50 26.92
N THR A 271 -10.88 -5.81 27.40
CA THR A 271 -11.32 -7.19 27.66
C THR A 271 -12.22 -7.75 26.56
N THR A 272 -12.74 -6.88 25.70
CA THR A 272 -13.62 -7.27 24.61
C THR A 272 -12.82 -7.74 23.39
N PRO A 273 -13.08 -8.95 22.86
CA PRO A 273 -12.44 -9.43 21.64
C PRO A 273 -12.57 -8.41 20.51
N THR A 274 -11.43 -8.06 19.91
CA THR A 274 -11.32 -6.96 18.94
C THR A 274 -10.78 -7.50 17.63
N PHE A 275 -11.43 -7.15 16.52
CA PHE A 275 -11.08 -7.62 15.19
C PHE A 275 -10.96 -6.48 14.19
N LEU A 276 -10.05 -6.63 13.24
CA LEU A 276 -9.93 -5.79 12.05
C LEU A 276 -10.67 -6.47 10.89
N ILE A 277 -11.53 -5.72 10.21
CA ILE A 277 -12.16 -6.12 8.96
C ILE A 277 -11.12 -5.98 7.85
N LEU A 278 -10.88 -7.07 7.12
CA LEU A 278 -10.00 -7.10 5.96
C LEU A 278 -10.84 -7.03 4.69
N THR A 279 -10.46 -6.12 3.82
CA THR A 279 -11.02 -5.98 2.48
C THR A 279 -9.93 -6.17 1.45
N ASP A 280 -10.29 -6.58 0.24
CA ASP A 280 -9.37 -6.53 -0.89
C ASP A 280 -9.28 -5.12 -1.49
N VAL A 281 -8.53 -5.02 -2.57
CA VAL A 281 -8.31 -3.80 -3.34
C VAL A 281 -9.59 -3.25 -4.01
N ALA A 282 -10.66 -4.05 -4.13
CA ALA A 282 -11.97 -3.60 -4.61
C ALA A 282 -12.91 -3.22 -3.45
N GLY A 283 -12.46 -3.35 -2.20
CA GLY A 283 -13.28 -3.10 -1.01
C GLY A 283 -14.17 -4.28 -0.63
N GLU A 284 -14.02 -5.44 -1.27
CA GLU A 284 -14.83 -6.62 -0.95
C GLU A 284 -14.29 -7.28 0.33
N PHE A 285 -15.21 -7.76 1.18
CA PHE A 285 -14.83 -8.40 2.44
C PHE A 285 -14.09 -9.72 2.20
N GLN A 286 -12.88 -9.81 2.74
CA GLN A 286 -12.04 -10.98 2.61
C GLN A 286 -11.92 -11.80 3.90
N GLY A 287 -11.99 -11.14 5.06
CA GLY A 287 -11.88 -11.84 6.34
C GLY A 287 -11.74 -10.91 7.53
N MET A 288 -11.34 -11.50 8.66
CA MET A 288 -11.08 -10.76 9.89
C MET A 288 -9.74 -11.13 10.49
N HIS A 289 -9.10 -10.16 11.13
CA HIS A 289 -7.85 -10.35 11.87
C HIS A 289 -8.04 -9.98 13.34
N GLU A 290 -7.71 -10.89 14.25
CA GLU A 290 -7.78 -10.63 15.69
C GLU A 290 -6.71 -9.61 16.13
N ILE A 291 -7.14 -8.54 16.80
CA ILE A 291 -6.27 -7.54 17.41
C ILE A 291 -6.11 -7.89 18.89
N ARG A 292 -5.01 -8.55 19.25
CA ARG A 292 -4.72 -8.95 20.65
C ARG A 292 -4.38 -7.78 21.58
N ASN A 293 -3.76 -6.72 21.06
CA ASN A 293 -3.40 -5.54 21.84
C ASN A 293 -3.83 -4.27 21.11
N VAL A 294 -5.09 -3.89 21.32
CA VAL A 294 -5.73 -2.73 20.69
C VAL A 294 -5.00 -1.41 20.98
N ARG A 295 -4.50 -1.21 22.21
CA ARG A 295 -3.75 0.01 22.58
C ARG A 295 -2.48 0.17 21.77
N ARG A 296 -1.72 -0.92 21.59
CA ARG A 296 -0.50 -0.93 20.77
C ARG A 296 -0.83 -0.82 19.28
N PHE A 297 -1.86 -1.51 18.83
CA PHE A 297 -2.30 -1.53 17.44
C PHE A 297 -2.71 -0.13 16.95
N LEU A 298 -3.48 0.60 17.76
CA LEU A 298 -3.97 1.94 17.44
C LEU A 298 -2.97 3.05 17.78
N LYS A 299 -1.84 2.74 18.43
CA LYS A 299 -0.83 3.74 18.80
C LYS A 299 -0.21 4.33 17.55
N ALA A 300 -0.23 5.66 17.44
CA ALA A 300 0.55 6.38 16.43
C ALA A 300 2.05 6.14 16.70
N ASP A 301 2.83 5.92 15.64
CA ASP A 301 4.27 5.78 15.82
C ASP A 301 4.87 7.10 16.31
N THR A 302 5.55 7.02 17.45
CA THR A 302 6.27 8.16 18.01
C THR A 302 7.47 8.45 17.13
N ARG A 303 7.47 9.60 16.44
CA ARG A 303 8.60 10.06 15.61
C ARG A 303 9.82 10.52 16.42
N ASP A 304 9.80 10.33 17.74
CA ASP A 304 10.85 10.75 18.67
C ASP A 304 12.04 9.78 18.71
N HIS A 305 11.91 8.59 18.11
CA HIS A 305 12.98 7.59 18.05
C HIS A 305 13.40 7.37 16.61
N MET A 306 14.66 7.68 16.30
CA MET A 306 15.26 7.32 15.01
C MET A 306 15.70 5.86 15.04
N LEU A 307 15.33 5.13 14.01
CA LEU A 307 15.76 3.75 13.76
C LEU A 307 16.97 3.78 12.85
N GLU A 308 18.08 3.19 13.26
CA GLU A 308 19.29 3.08 12.45
C GLU A 308 19.37 1.68 11.80
N CYS A 309 19.65 1.66 10.50
CA CYS A 309 20.04 0.44 9.83
C CYS A 309 21.49 0.09 10.15
N ARG A 310 21.72 -1.11 10.71
CA ARG A 310 23.08 -1.54 11.08
C ARG A 310 24.00 -1.79 9.89
N GLN A 311 23.45 -2.15 8.73
CA GLN A 311 24.21 -2.46 7.51
C GLN A 311 24.70 -1.18 6.81
N CYS A 312 23.79 -0.25 6.50
CA CYS A 312 24.11 0.94 5.71
C CYS A 312 24.17 2.26 6.50
N LYS A 313 23.85 2.25 7.81
CA LYS A 313 23.81 3.43 8.68
C LYS A 313 22.75 4.47 8.34
N SER A 314 21.80 4.17 7.45
CA SER A 314 20.65 5.04 7.17
C SER A 314 19.71 5.14 8.37
N HIS A 315 19.13 6.33 8.55
CA HIS A 315 18.25 6.66 9.67
C HIS A 315 16.81 6.81 9.20
N PHE A 316 15.88 6.24 9.95
CA PHE A 316 14.45 6.24 9.63
C PHE A 316 13.65 6.76 10.81
N ALA A 317 12.76 7.72 10.55
CA ALA A 317 11.82 8.24 11.55
C ALA A 317 10.55 7.37 11.68
N ASP A 318 10.34 6.45 10.74
CA ASP A 318 9.14 5.61 10.64
C ASP A 318 9.54 4.12 10.57
N ARG A 319 8.81 3.30 11.34
CA ARG A 319 8.98 1.85 11.39
C ARG A 319 8.60 1.18 10.07
N LEU A 320 7.61 1.70 9.36
CA LEU A 320 7.19 1.17 8.07
C LEU A 320 8.31 1.29 7.05
N GLN A 321 8.85 2.51 6.88
CA GLN A 321 9.97 2.77 5.99
C GLN A 321 11.20 1.92 6.36
N PHE A 322 11.52 1.80 7.65
CA PHE A 322 12.61 0.94 8.10
C PHE A 322 12.39 -0.55 7.79
N ALA A 323 11.16 -1.04 7.94
CA ALA A 323 10.82 -2.42 7.62
C ALA A 323 10.92 -2.71 6.12
N LEU A 324 10.41 -1.80 5.28
CA LEU A 324 10.55 -1.90 3.82
C LEU A 324 12.02 -1.87 3.39
N HIS A 325 12.82 -0.96 3.94
CA HIS A 325 14.25 -0.88 3.68
C HIS A 325 14.99 -2.20 3.98
N LYS A 326 14.62 -2.89 5.06
CA LYS A 326 15.16 -4.21 5.37
C LYS A 326 14.71 -5.31 4.40
N GLN A 327 13.48 -5.23 3.89
CA GLN A 327 12.97 -6.24 2.95
C GLN A 327 13.75 -6.26 1.64
N ILE A 328 14.28 -5.11 1.23
CA ILE A 328 15.13 -4.95 0.05
C ILE A 328 16.63 -4.96 0.38
N ASP A 329 17.01 -5.53 1.52
CA ASP A 329 18.40 -5.68 1.98
C ASP A 329 19.23 -4.38 1.89
N CYS A 330 18.64 -3.25 2.27
CA CYS A 330 19.26 -1.93 2.18
C CYS A 330 19.65 -1.48 0.76
N GLY A 331 18.98 -2.03 -0.24
CA GLY A 331 19.39 -1.92 -1.63
C GLY A 331 20.72 -2.64 -1.87
N GLY A 332 20.98 -3.77 -1.21
CA GLY A 332 21.96 -4.76 -1.65
C GLY A 332 21.42 -5.51 -2.86
N GLY A 333 22.27 -6.22 -3.61
CA GLY A 333 21.83 -7.13 -4.68
C GLY A 333 21.15 -6.49 -5.90
N PHE A 334 21.23 -5.16 -6.10
CA PHE A 334 20.80 -4.54 -7.35
C PHE A 334 21.66 -5.03 -8.51
N MET A 335 21.04 -5.22 -9.66
CA MET A 335 21.74 -5.64 -10.87
C MET A 335 22.00 -4.44 -11.77
N ILE A 336 23.19 -4.42 -12.39
CA ILE A 336 23.59 -3.40 -13.35
C ILE A 336 24.08 -4.11 -14.60
N TRP A 337 23.46 -3.79 -15.73
CA TRP A 337 23.81 -4.34 -17.03
C TRP A 337 24.13 -3.21 -17.99
N GLN A 338 25.25 -3.32 -18.71
CA GLN A 338 25.50 -2.47 -19.86
C GLN A 338 24.88 -3.13 -21.09
N ILE A 339 23.99 -2.40 -21.75
CA ILE A 339 23.29 -2.82 -22.95
C ILE A 339 24.05 -2.25 -24.16
N ASN A 340 24.28 -3.08 -25.17
CA ASN A 340 24.88 -2.61 -26.41
C ASN A 340 23.94 -1.58 -27.07
N PRO A 341 24.40 -0.36 -27.42
CA PRO A 341 23.57 0.64 -28.10
C PRO A 341 22.90 0.13 -29.38
N GLU A 342 23.49 -0.85 -30.06
CA GLU A 342 22.95 -1.45 -31.28
C GLU A 342 21.97 -2.61 -31.00
N SER A 343 21.82 -3.01 -29.74
CA SER A 343 20.87 -4.07 -29.39
C SER A 343 19.44 -3.55 -29.43
N VAL A 344 18.59 -4.32 -30.11
CA VAL A 344 17.15 -4.06 -30.18
C VAL A 344 16.44 -5.21 -29.47
N GLU A 345 15.66 -4.88 -28.44
CA GLU A 345 14.76 -5.84 -27.82
C GLU A 345 13.47 -5.91 -28.65
N LEU A 346 13.22 -7.07 -29.28
CA LEU A 346 11.99 -7.35 -30.00
C LEU A 346 11.16 -8.33 -29.20
N TYR A 347 9.92 -7.96 -28.92
CA TYR A 347 8.97 -8.79 -28.21
C TYR A 347 7.80 -9.11 -29.14
N GLU A 348 7.58 -10.39 -29.41
CA GLU A 348 6.44 -10.84 -30.19
C GLU A 348 5.21 -11.00 -29.30
N ASN A 349 4.03 -10.69 -29.85
CA ASN A 349 2.73 -10.92 -29.21
C ASN A 349 2.54 -10.23 -27.83
N CYS A 350 3.08 -9.02 -27.67
CA CYS A 350 2.84 -8.20 -26.48
C CYS A 350 1.34 -8.01 -26.20
N LEU A 351 0.95 -8.13 -24.94
CA LEU A 351 -0.38 -7.75 -24.48
C LEU A 351 -0.38 -6.26 -24.18
N LEU A 352 -0.97 -5.45 -25.07
CA LEU A 352 -1.25 -4.05 -24.77
C LEU A 352 -2.35 -3.96 -23.71
N LEU A 353 -2.07 -3.32 -22.58
CA LEU A 353 -3.09 -3.07 -21.57
C LEU A 353 -4.00 -1.90 -22.04
N PRO A 354 -5.34 -2.06 -22.01
CA PRO A 354 -6.24 -1.06 -22.57
C PRO A 354 -6.21 0.30 -21.85
N LYS A 355 -6.07 1.39 -22.61
CA LYS A 355 -6.06 2.77 -22.05
C LYS A 355 -7.36 3.18 -21.35
N GLN A 356 -8.45 2.46 -21.60
CA GLN A 356 -9.72 2.65 -20.90
C GLN A 356 -9.65 2.27 -19.41
N TYR A 357 -8.71 1.40 -19.03
CA TYR A 357 -8.50 0.95 -17.64
C TYR A 357 -7.20 1.50 -17.04
N PHE A 358 -6.19 1.72 -17.87
CA PHE A 358 -4.87 2.19 -17.46
C PHE A 358 -4.60 3.56 -18.07
N LYS A 359 -4.26 4.54 -17.23
CA LYS A 359 -3.94 5.89 -17.72
C LYS A 359 -2.69 5.88 -18.61
N PHE A 360 -1.78 4.96 -18.34
CA PHE A 360 -0.48 4.84 -19.00
C PHE A 360 -0.42 3.63 -19.92
N ALA A 361 0.40 3.72 -20.97
CA ALA A 361 0.60 2.64 -21.91
C ALA A 361 1.51 1.55 -21.32
N TRP A 362 0.88 0.45 -20.91
CA TRP A 362 1.57 -0.72 -20.41
C TRP A 362 1.58 -1.83 -21.44
N PHE A 363 2.73 -2.49 -21.58
CA PHE A 363 2.92 -3.64 -22.45
C PHE A 363 3.29 -4.86 -21.61
N GLY A 364 2.39 -5.84 -21.54
CA GLY A 364 2.67 -7.14 -20.95
C GLY A 364 3.47 -8.02 -21.91
N ILE A 365 4.62 -8.51 -21.48
CA ILE A 365 5.50 -9.36 -22.27
C ILE A 365 5.21 -10.82 -21.95
N ARG A 366 4.91 -11.59 -23.00
CA ARG A 366 4.77 -13.05 -22.90
C ARG A 366 6.17 -13.66 -22.89
N ASN A 367 6.43 -14.53 -21.91
CA ASN A 367 7.68 -15.28 -21.81
C ASN A 367 7.66 -16.54 -22.67
#